data_AF-X1QL13-F1
#
_entry.id   AF-X1QL13-F1
#
_cell.length_a   1.000
_cell.length_b   1.000
_cell.length_c   1.000
_cell.angle_alpha   90.00
_cell.angle_beta   90.00
_cell.angle_gamma   90.00
#
_symmetry.space_group_name_H-M   'P 1'
#
loop_
_entity.id
_entity.type
_entity.pdbx_description
1 polymer ?
#
loop_
_entity_poly.entity_id
_entity_poly.type
_entity_poly.pdbx_seq_one_letter_code
_entity_poly.pdbx_strand_id
1 'polypeptide(L)'
;MARKGPLYPHVPKSQIKKSEHYSETKPTREDVSVNSWVERDRLGIWITDNRTDKTIIEWWDGAARQMFDDGFFKEATFTRSGELGGAPFIDSVLDYAEENGFLAK
;
A
#
# COMPACT_ATOMS: atom_id res chain seq x y z
N MET A 1 24.86 21.80 -2.43
CA MET A 1 24.41 20.47 -2.89
C MET A 1 23.04 20.21 -2.27
N ALA A 2 22.02 19.97 -3.11
CA ALA A 2 20.61 20.03 -2.73
C ALA A 2 20.26 18.97 -1.66
N ARG A 3 19.61 19.39 -0.58
CA ARG A 3 19.01 18.49 0.40
C ARG A 3 17.89 17.74 -0.32
N LYS A 4 18.03 16.44 -0.53
CA LYS A 4 16.93 15.58 -1.02
C LYS A 4 15.77 15.78 -0.04
N GLY A 5 14.72 16.44 -0.48
CA GLY A 5 13.47 16.53 0.28
C GLY A 5 12.92 15.13 0.57
N PRO A 6 12.06 14.97 1.58
CA PRO A 6 11.46 13.67 1.85
C PRO A 6 10.72 13.18 0.60
N LEU A 7 10.92 11.91 0.28
CA LEU A 7 10.43 11.21 -0.90
C LEU A 7 8.89 11.05 -0.93
N TYR A 8 8.16 11.60 0.06
CA TYR A 8 6.74 11.35 0.30
C TYR A 8 6.04 12.61 0.87
N PRO A 9 5.45 13.48 0.03
CA PRO A 9 4.73 14.66 0.52
C PRO A 9 3.30 14.37 1.03
N HIS A 10 2.69 13.23 0.68
CA HIS A 10 1.27 12.93 0.93
C HIS A 10 0.99 11.87 2.00
N VAL A 11 1.98 11.06 2.39
CA VAL A 11 1.80 10.06 3.46
C VAL A 11 2.18 10.69 4.81
N PRO A 12 1.25 10.83 5.77
CA PRO A 12 1.57 11.34 7.10
C PRO A 12 2.65 10.47 7.73
N LYS A 13 3.72 11.09 8.25
CA LYS A 13 4.85 10.38 8.88
C LYS A 13 4.43 9.44 10.01
N SER A 14 3.27 9.68 10.64
CA SER A 14 2.67 8.82 11.67
C SER A 14 2.23 7.45 11.15
N GLN A 15 2.02 7.28 9.84
CA GLN A 15 1.61 6.02 9.22
C GLN A 15 2.78 5.18 8.72
N ILE A 16 3.99 5.73 8.67
CA ILE A 16 5.19 4.99 8.26
C ILE A 16 5.75 4.29 9.50
N LYS A 17 5.21 3.11 9.84
CA LYS A 17 5.80 2.25 10.87
C LYS A 17 6.97 1.48 10.27
N LYS A 18 8.20 1.80 10.68
CA LYS A 18 9.36 0.91 10.45
C LYS A 18 9.17 -0.33 11.32
N SER A 19 8.87 -1.48 10.72
CA SER A 19 8.85 -2.76 11.44
C SER A 19 10.29 -3.24 11.72
N GLU A 20 10.58 -3.57 12.97
CA GLU A 20 11.93 -3.92 13.48
C GLU A 20 12.45 -5.31 13.06
N HIS A 21 11.78 -6.00 12.13
CA HIS A 21 12.24 -7.29 11.62
C HIS A 21 12.01 -7.36 10.11
N TYR A 22 12.80 -6.61 9.35
CA TYR A 22 13.02 -6.88 7.94
C TYR A 22 13.92 -8.13 7.86
N SER A 23 13.50 -9.18 7.14
CA SER A 23 14.50 -10.01 6.48
C SER A 23 15.39 -9.08 5.67
N GLU A 24 16.72 -9.31 5.64
CA GLU A 24 17.66 -8.40 4.96
C GLU A 24 17.28 -8.10 3.48
N THR A 25 16.47 -8.97 2.89
CA THR A 25 15.83 -8.80 1.58
C THR A 25 14.39 -8.27 1.67
N LYS A 26 14.13 -7.18 0.95
CA LYS A 26 12.77 -6.66 0.71
C LYS A 26 11.90 -7.73 0.05
N PRO A 27 10.62 -7.87 0.43
CA PRO A 27 9.71 -8.78 -0.25
C PRO A 27 9.52 -8.36 -1.71
N THR A 28 9.36 -9.34 -2.59
CA THR A 28 8.96 -9.13 -3.99
C THR A 28 7.44 -9.07 -4.09
N ARG A 29 6.92 -8.75 -5.28
CA ARG A 29 5.48 -8.79 -5.58
C ARG A 29 4.82 -10.14 -5.27
N GLU A 30 5.56 -11.23 -5.45
CA GLU A 30 5.06 -12.60 -5.23
C GLU A 30 5.01 -12.96 -3.73
N ASP A 31 5.79 -12.26 -2.91
CA ASP A 31 5.87 -12.49 -1.47
C ASP A 31 4.77 -11.74 -0.68
N VAL A 32 3.90 -10.99 -1.35
CA VAL A 32 2.95 -10.08 -0.68
C VAL A 32 1.51 -10.26 -1.12
N SER A 33 0.60 -9.78 -0.28
CA SER A 33 -0.83 -9.70 -0.58
C SER A 33 -1.34 -8.29 -0.37
N VAL A 34 -2.13 -7.78 -1.34
CA VAL A 34 -2.90 -6.55 -1.18
C VAL A 34 -4.22 -6.90 -0.51
N ASN A 35 -4.48 -6.25 0.62
CA ASN A 35 -5.69 -6.42 1.40
C ASN A 35 -6.41 -5.08 1.50
N SER A 36 -7.71 -5.14 1.73
CA SER A 36 -8.52 -3.94 1.89
C SER A 36 -9.73 -4.21 2.76
N TRP A 37 -10.31 -3.14 3.25
CA TRP A 37 -11.52 -3.20 4.05
C TRP A 37 -12.35 -1.94 3.83
N VAL A 38 -13.65 -2.12 3.58
CA VAL A 38 -14.56 -1.02 3.36
C VAL A 38 -15.73 -1.09 4.33
N GLU A 39 -15.92 -0.01 5.07
CA GLU A 39 -17.15 0.29 5.80
C GLU A 39 -17.76 1.58 5.27
N ARG A 40 -18.97 1.91 5.73
CA ARG A 40 -19.79 3.00 5.19
C ARG A 40 -19.06 4.32 5.01
N ASP A 41 -18.18 4.66 5.93
CA ASP A 41 -17.37 5.89 5.97
C ASP A 41 -15.87 5.63 5.99
N ARG A 42 -15.44 4.37 6.09
CA ARG A 42 -14.04 4.00 6.28
C ARG A 42 -13.50 3.17 5.13
N LEU A 43 -12.23 3.39 4.82
CA LEU A 43 -11.52 2.67 3.78
C LEU A 43 -10.12 2.35 4.24
N GLY A 44 -9.76 1.07 4.29
CA GLY A 44 -8.40 0.60 4.54
C GLY A 44 -7.86 -0.14 3.34
N ILE A 45 -6.61 0.12 2.98
CA ILE A 45 -5.84 -0.64 1.99
C ILE A 45 -4.44 -0.86 2.56
N TRP A 46 -3.93 -2.09 2.50
CA TRP A 46 -2.58 -2.37 3.00
C TRP A 46 -1.94 -3.54 2.26
N ILE A 47 -0.62 -3.61 2.35
CA ILE A 47 0.19 -4.70 1.81
C ILE A 47 0.76 -5.51 2.96
N THR A 48 0.56 -6.83 2.93
CA THR A 48 1.09 -7.77 3.91
C THR A 48 2.21 -8.59 3.29
N ASP A 49 3.35 -8.72 3.98
CA ASP A 49 4.40 -9.70 3.65
C ASP A 49 3.95 -11.09 4.09
N ASN A 50 3.68 -11.98 3.13
CA ASN A 50 3.19 -13.33 3.38
C ASN A 50 4.23 -14.23 4.07
N ARG A 51 5.51 -13.83 4.08
CA ARG A 51 6.60 -14.56 4.75
C ARG A 51 6.62 -14.28 6.25
N THR A 52 6.11 -13.12 6.66
CA THR A 52 6.18 -12.66 8.07
C THR A 52 4.83 -12.29 8.67
N ASP A 53 3.75 -12.32 7.88
CA ASP A 53 2.41 -11.85 8.22
C ASP A 53 2.37 -10.39 8.72
N LYS A 54 3.34 -9.57 8.28
CA LYS A 54 3.45 -8.16 8.71
C LYS A 54 3.00 -7.21 7.62
N THR A 55 2.27 -6.18 8.05
CA THR A 55 1.95 -5.04 7.18
C THR A 55 3.21 -4.26 6.84
N ILE A 56 3.46 -4.09 5.54
CA ILE A 56 4.58 -3.31 4.99
C ILE A 56 4.21 -1.84 4.92
N ILE A 57 3.01 -1.56 4.40
CA ILE A 57 2.46 -0.23 4.21
C ILE A 57 0.94 -0.29 4.24
N GLU A 58 0.31 0.76 4.76
CA GLU A 58 -1.13 0.89 4.87
C GLU A 58 -1.58 2.33 4.59
N TRP A 59 -2.77 2.45 4.00
CA TRP A 59 -3.48 3.70 3.76
C TRP A 59 -4.88 3.59 4.34
N TRP A 60 -5.28 4.62 5.07
CA TRP A 60 -6.59 4.68 5.71
C TRP A 60 -7.34 5.94 5.31
N ASP A 61 -8.65 5.80 5.21
CA ASP A 61 -9.65 6.84 5.08
C ASP A 61 -9.33 7.88 4.00
N GLY A 62 -8.92 9.10 4.40
CA GLY A 62 -8.59 10.17 3.47
C GLY A 62 -7.37 9.86 2.61
N ALA A 63 -6.33 9.24 3.18
CA ALA A 63 -5.13 8.86 2.46
C ALA A 63 -5.43 7.79 1.41
N ALA A 64 -6.26 6.79 1.76
CA ALA A 64 -6.67 5.75 0.82
C ALA A 64 -7.48 6.35 -0.36
N ARG A 65 -8.41 7.26 -0.09
CA ARG A 65 -9.19 7.96 -1.14
C ARG A 65 -8.28 8.80 -2.05
N GLN A 66 -7.34 9.52 -1.45
CA GLN A 66 -6.39 10.35 -2.20
C GLN A 66 -5.52 9.52 -3.17
N MET A 67 -5.17 8.27 -2.83
CA MET A 67 -4.43 7.41 -3.76
C MET A 67 -5.21 7.11 -5.05
N PHE A 68 -6.54 7.03 -5.00
CA PHE A 68 -7.37 6.92 -6.21
C PHE A 68 -7.49 8.27 -6.93
N ASP A 69 -7.72 9.36 -6.20
CA ASP A 69 -7.88 10.71 -6.77
C ASP A 69 -6.61 11.19 -7.49
N ASP A 70 -5.44 10.89 -6.93
CA ASP A 70 -4.13 11.20 -7.51
C ASP A 70 -3.76 10.25 -8.68
N GLY A 71 -4.58 9.21 -8.93
CA GLY A 71 -4.40 8.27 -10.03
C GLY A 71 -3.35 7.17 -9.78
N PHE A 72 -2.86 7.03 -8.54
CA PHE A 72 -1.94 5.95 -8.18
C PHE A 72 -2.65 4.60 -8.11
N PHE A 73 -3.84 4.56 -7.52
CA PHE A 73 -4.67 3.35 -7.47
C PHE A 73 -5.72 3.37 -8.58
N LYS A 74 -5.77 2.30 -9.36
CA LYS A 74 -6.77 2.08 -10.41
C LYS A 74 -8.09 1.63 -9.81
N GLU A 75 -9.13 1.66 -10.64
CA GLU A 75 -10.48 1.22 -10.26
C GLU A 75 -10.47 -0.17 -9.61
N ALA A 76 -11.15 -0.27 -8.48
CA ALA A 76 -11.30 -1.50 -7.72
C ALA A 76 -12.69 -2.09 -7.87
N THR A 77 -12.76 -3.42 -7.90
CA THR A 77 -14.01 -4.16 -7.86
C THR A 77 -14.39 -4.40 -6.40
N PHE A 78 -15.62 -4.03 -6.01
CA PHE A 78 -16.16 -4.38 -4.70
C PHE A 78 -16.52 -5.86 -4.64
N THR A 79 -15.96 -6.58 -3.67
CA THR A 79 -16.34 -7.95 -3.36
C THR A 79 -17.60 -7.99 -2.51
N ARG A 80 -18.32 -9.13 -2.54
CA ARG A 80 -19.50 -9.34 -1.68
C ARG A 80 -19.17 -9.35 -0.19
N SER A 81 -17.90 -9.48 0.17
CA SER A 81 -17.40 -9.52 1.55
C SER A 81 -17.05 -8.14 2.13
N GLY A 82 -17.21 -7.06 1.36
CA GLY A 82 -16.90 -5.70 1.82
C GLY A 82 -15.43 -5.31 1.63
N GLU A 83 -14.77 -5.87 0.62
CA GLU A 83 -13.37 -5.60 0.30
C GLU A 83 -13.26 -5.03 -1.12
N LEU A 84 -12.18 -4.28 -1.37
CA LEU A 84 -11.71 -3.89 -2.69
C LEU A 84 -10.77 -4.94 -3.26
N GLY A 85 -11.01 -5.34 -4.50
CA GLY A 85 -10.15 -6.25 -5.26
C GLY A 85 -10.13 -5.92 -6.74
N GLY A 86 -9.79 -6.92 -7.56
CA GLY A 86 -9.65 -6.79 -9.01
C GLY A 86 -8.21 -6.54 -9.43
N ALA A 87 -7.81 -7.17 -10.54
CA ALA A 87 -6.43 -7.13 -11.02
C ALA A 87 -5.91 -5.70 -11.27
N PRO A 88 -6.66 -4.77 -11.90
CA PRO A 88 -6.16 -3.41 -12.12
C PRO A 88 -5.79 -2.68 -10.83
N PHE A 89 -6.64 -2.78 -9.81
CA PHE A 89 -6.40 -2.20 -8.48
C PHE A 89 -5.19 -2.85 -7.80
N ILE A 90 -5.19 -4.18 -7.68
CA ILE A 90 -4.09 -4.93 -7.05
C ILE A 90 -2.76 -4.59 -7.72
N ASP A 91 -2.74 -4.58 -9.05
CA ASP A 91 -1.53 -4.29 -9.80
C ASP A 91 -1.04 -2.87 -9.56
N SER A 92 -1.93 -1.89 -9.57
CA SER A 92 -1.55 -0.49 -9.32
C SER A 92 -1.01 -0.24 -7.91
N VAL A 93 -1.52 -0.95 -6.89
CA VAL A 93 -1.02 -0.88 -5.52
C VAL A 93 0.40 -1.45 -5.43
N LEU A 94 0.64 -2.58 -6.09
CA LEU A 94 1.94 -3.24 -6.12
C LEU A 94 2.97 -2.44 -6.94
N ASP A 95 2.56 -1.91 -8.10
CA ASP A 95 3.39 -1.03 -8.94
C ASP A 95 3.84 0.20 -8.12
N TYR A 96 2.90 0.86 -7.43
CA TYR A 96 3.24 1.97 -6.53
C TYR A 96 4.24 1.53 -5.45
N ALA A 97 4.06 0.33 -4.87
CA ALA A 97 4.93 -0.17 -3.81
C ALA A 97 6.36 -0.47 -4.31
N GLU A 98 6.49 -1.00 -5.53
CA GLU A 98 7.77 -1.22 -6.21
C GLU A 98 8.46 0.09 -6.59
N GLU A 99 7.73 1.04 -7.18
CA GLU A 99 8.26 2.35 -7.60
C GLU A 99 8.79 3.18 -6.43
N ASN A 100 8.14 3.06 -5.27
CA ASN A 100 8.54 3.74 -4.05
C ASN A 100 9.51 2.90 -3.18
N GLY A 101 9.89 1.70 -3.64
CA GLY A 101 10.90 0.87 -3.01
C GLY A 101 10.45 0.23 -1.68
N PHE A 102 9.15 0.05 -1.47
CA PHE A 102 8.61 -0.81 -0.42
C PHE A 102 8.77 -2.29 -0.78
N LEU A 103 8.68 -2.62 -2.07
CA LEU A 103 8.94 -3.94 -2.62
C LEU A 103 10.24 -3.97 -3.43
N ALA A 104 10.81 -5.15 -3.61
CA ALA A 104 11.84 -5.41 -4.61
C ALA A 104 11.23 -5.57 -6.00
N LYS A 105 11.98 -5.17 -7.03
CA LYS A 105 11.68 -5.41 -8.45
C LYS A 105 12.30 -6.72 -8.91
#